data_AF-A0AAD8IFZ5-F1
#
_entry.id   AF-A0AAD8IFZ5-F1
#
_cell.length_a   1.000
_cell.length_b   1.000
_cell.length_c   1.000
_cell.angle_alpha   90.00
_cell.angle_beta   90.00
_cell.angle_gamma   90.00
#
_symmetry.space_group_name_H-M   'P 1'
#
loop_
_entity.id
_entity.type
_entity.pdbx_description
1 polymer ?
#
loop_
_entity_poly.entity_id
_entity_poly.type
_entity_poly.pdbx_seq_one_letter_code
_entity_poly.pdbx_strand_id
1 'polypeptide(L)'
;MASNINQVVLIVSMASLLALFPQAKSTAISKAPAPVDVKAQMNRFIKSTMAIGMQKTREYLQGIEMQVNDPATSETTLGCLKACKDVYEAALDDMKKTIEDVESENYYKVNMDISSISTNIDTCSTYYRETTGEDLEVKKFSDWVMEITNDCLDRLETITS
;
A
#
# COMPACT_ATOMS: atom_id res chain seq x y z
N MET A 1 79.43 11.18 18.42
CA MET A 1 80.34 10.49 17.48
C MET A 1 79.47 9.68 16.55
N ALA A 2 79.28 10.12 15.30
CA ALA A 2 79.93 9.54 14.10
C ALA A 2 79.58 8.05 13.94
N SER A 3 79.18 7.49 12.80
CA SER A 3 79.17 7.88 11.40
C SER A 3 78.65 6.65 10.63
N ASN A 4 77.91 6.91 9.53
CA ASN A 4 77.94 6.23 8.23
C ASN A 4 77.89 4.68 8.09
N ILE A 5 76.86 4.25 7.33
CA ILE A 5 76.93 3.56 6.02
C ILE A 5 78.00 2.45 5.88
N ASN A 6 77.60 1.19 5.60
CA ASN A 6 77.61 0.67 4.22
C ASN A 6 77.01 -0.75 4.08
N GLN A 7 76.60 -1.02 2.86
CA GLN A 7 75.82 -2.15 2.33
C GLN A 7 76.52 -3.52 2.40
N VAL A 8 75.72 -4.59 2.46
CA VAL A 8 75.97 -5.81 1.66
C VAL A 8 74.62 -6.37 1.21
N VAL A 9 74.41 -6.33 -0.10
CA VAL A 9 73.37 -7.10 -0.82
C VAL A 9 73.90 -8.52 -1.01
N LEU A 10 73.17 -9.51 -0.53
CA LEU A 10 73.38 -10.92 -0.87
C LEU A 10 72.06 -11.50 -1.37
N ILE A 11 71.99 -11.64 -2.68
CA ILE A 11 70.92 -12.30 -3.42
C ILE A 11 71.30 -13.78 -3.47
N VAL A 12 70.53 -14.65 -2.82
CA VAL A 12 70.64 -16.10 -3.04
C VAL A 12 69.24 -16.68 -3.25
N SER A 13 68.99 -16.96 -4.53
CA SER A 13 68.24 -18.04 -5.17
C SER A 13 66.99 -18.65 -4.53
N MET A 14 66.00 -18.75 -5.41
CA MET A 14 64.71 -19.41 -5.30
C MET A 14 64.84 -20.90 -4.93
N ALA A 15 64.04 -21.35 -3.97
CA ALA A 15 63.60 -22.73 -3.87
C ALA A 15 62.12 -22.75 -3.48
N SER A 16 61.34 -23.37 -4.36
CA SER A 16 59.90 -23.52 -4.35
C SER A 16 59.36 -24.15 -3.06
N LEU A 17 58.42 -23.46 -2.41
CA LEU A 17 57.44 -24.05 -1.50
C LEU A 17 56.07 -23.55 -1.95
N LEU A 18 55.45 -24.30 -2.85
CA LEU A 18 54.02 -24.19 -3.07
C LEU A 18 53.28 -24.94 -1.96
N ALA A 19 52.28 -24.23 -1.43
CA ALA A 19 51.09 -24.72 -0.75
C ALA A 19 51.22 -25.18 0.70
N LEU A 20 50.74 -24.32 1.61
CA LEU A 20 49.49 -24.56 2.34
C LEU A 20 49.06 -23.26 3.04
N PHE A 21 48.69 -22.25 2.24
CA PHE A 21 47.79 -21.21 2.74
C PHE A 21 46.37 -21.62 2.33
N PRO A 22 45.41 -21.72 3.27
CA PRO A 22 44.02 -21.81 2.88
C PRO A 22 43.69 -20.53 2.10
N GLN A 23 43.45 -20.69 0.82
CA GLN A 23 42.95 -19.65 -0.06
C GLN A 23 41.64 -19.17 0.56
N ALA A 24 41.65 -17.96 1.12
CA ALA A 24 40.43 -17.29 1.52
C ALA A 24 39.51 -17.32 0.30
N LYS A 25 38.43 -18.09 0.38
CA LYS A 25 37.38 -18.10 -0.64
C LYS A 25 36.99 -16.65 -0.84
N SER A 26 37.27 -16.12 -2.03
CA SER A 26 36.73 -14.86 -2.48
C SER A 26 35.21 -14.99 -2.36
N THR A 27 34.66 -14.42 -1.28
CA THR A 27 33.23 -14.21 -1.16
C THR A 27 32.87 -13.29 -2.30
N ALA A 28 32.17 -13.86 -3.28
CA ALA A 28 31.58 -13.11 -4.37
C ALA A 28 30.92 -11.86 -3.79
N ILE A 29 31.38 -10.69 -4.25
CA ILE A 29 30.76 -9.41 -3.95
C ILE A 29 29.28 -9.58 -4.32
N SER A 30 28.40 -9.50 -3.33
CA SER A 30 26.96 -9.62 -3.55
C SER A 30 26.57 -8.58 -4.59
N LYS A 31 26.00 -9.06 -5.70
CA LYS A 31 25.42 -8.23 -6.76
C LYS A 31 24.57 -7.14 -6.09
N ALA A 32 24.77 -5.88 -6.48
CA ALA A 32 23.95 -4.77 -5.99
C ALA A 32 22.45 -5.16 -6.10
N PRO A 33 21.60 -4.76 -5.14
CA PRO A 33 20.16 -5.02 -5.23
C PRO A 33 19.66 -4.56 -6.59
N ALA A 34 18.79 -5.36 -7.21
CA ALA A 34 18.15 -4.95 -8.46
C ALA A 34 17.48 -3.58 -8.27
N PRO A 35 17.48 -2.70 -9.28
CA PRO A 35 16.75 -1.44 -9.22
C PRO A 35 15.31 -1.71 -8.79
N VAL A 36 14.82 -0.95 -7.79
CA VAL A 36 13.43 -1.04 -7.36
C VAL A 36 12.57 -0.52 -8.50
N ASP A 37 11.69 -1.37 -9.02
CA ASP A 37 10.64 -0.95 -9.94
C ASP A 37 9.56 -0.19 -9.13
N VAL A 38 9.73 1.14 -9.10
CA VAL A 38 8.86 2.07 -8.37
C VAL A 38 7.41 1.96 -8.87
N LYS A 39 7.20 1.91 -10.19
CA LYS A 39 5.86 1.75 -10.78
C LYS A 39 5.20 0.47 -10.30
N ALA A 40 5.92 -0.65 -10.38
CA ALA A 40 5.38 -1.93 -9.91
C ALA A 40 5.12 -1.92 -8.39
N GLN A 41 5.93 -1.22 -7.60
CA GLN A 41 5.69 -1.05 -6.16
C GLN A 41 4.43 -0.23 -5.89
N MET A 42 4.24 0.90 -6.57
CA MET A 42 3.05 1.75 -6.41
C MET A 42 1.78 1.05 -6.90
N ASN A 43 1.83 0.36 -8.04
CA ASN A 43 0.72 -0.48 -8.51
C ASN A 43 0.35 -1.56 -7.49
N ARG A 44 1.34 -2.26 -6.90
CA ARG A 44 1.09 -3.26 -5.85
C ARG A 44 0.44 -2.63 -4.62
N PHE A 45 0.93 -1.45 -4.21
CA PHE A 45 0.34 -0.73 -3.09
C PHE A 45 -1.14 -0.44 -3.34
N ILE A 46 -1.48 0.19 -4.47
CA ILE A 46 -2.87 0.56 -4.80
C ILE A 46 -3.76 -0.70 -4.79
N LYS A 47 -3.35 -1.78 -5.46
CA LYS A 47 -4.13 -3.03 -5.50
C LYS A 47 -4.33 -3.67 -4.13
N SER A 48 -3.28 -3.72 -3.30
CA SER A 48 -3.38 -4.29 -1.95
C SER A 48 -4.29 -3.45 -1.05
N THR A 49 -4.20 -2.12 -1.15
CA THR A 49 -5.08 -1.21 -0.40
C THR A 49 -6.53 -1.36 -0.83
N MET A 50 -6.83 -1.46 -2.13
CA MET A 50 -8.18 -1.74 -2.62
C MET A 50 -8.71 -3.08 -2.10
N ALA A 51 -7.90 -4.14 -2.12
CA ALA A 51 -8.31 -5.44 -1.61
C ALA A 51 -8.64 -5.42 -0.10
N ILE A 52 -7.84 -4.70 0.70
CA ILE A 52 -8.09 -4.48 2.13
C ILE A 52 -9.35 -3.61 2.32
N GLY A 53 -9.50 -2.56 1.53
CA GLY A 53 -10.70 -1.73 1.41
C GLY A 53 -11.95 -2.57 1.24
N MET A 54 -11.97 -3.43 0.23
CA MET A 54 -13.11 -4.29 -0.07
C MET A 54 -13.46 -5.21 1.10
N GLN A 55 -12.46 -5.77 1.78
CA GLN A 55 -12.70 -6.63 2.93
C GLN A 55 -13.37 -5.86 4.07
N LYS A 56 -12.84 -4.68 4.43
CA LYS A 56 -13.41 -3.83 5.49
C LYS A 56 -14.80 -3.29 5.13
N THR A 57 -15.03 -2.88 3.88
CA THR A 57 -16.35 -2.42 3.43
C THR A 57 -17.38 -3.55 3.51
N ARG A 58 -17.02 -4.79 3.17
CA ARG A 58 -17.91 -5.96 3.35
C ARG A 58 -18.23 -6.24 4.82
N GLU A 59 -17.25 -6.10 5.71
CA GLU A 59 -17.49 -6.24 7.16
C GLU A 59 -18.50 -5.20 7.67
N TYR A 60 -18.38 -3.94 7.22
CA TYR A 60 -19.36 -2.90 7.53
C TYR A 60 -20.75 -3.20 6.95
N LEU A 61 -20.83 -3.65 5.70
CA LEU A 61 -22.09 -4.04 5.06
C LEU A 61 -22.80 -5.17 5.82
N GLN A 62 -22.06 -6.18 6.30
CA GLN A 62 -22.64 -7.23 7.14
C GLN A 62 -23.24 -6.66 8.43
N GLY A 63 -22.57 -5.69 9.05
CA GLY A 63 -23.09 -4.93 10.20
C GLY A 63 -24.39 -4.20 9.88
N ILE A 64 -24.44 -3.52 8.74
CA ILE A 64 -25.63 -2.81 8.25
C ILE A 64 -26.79 -3.78 8.03
N GLU A 65 -26.54 -4.91 7.37
CA GLU A 65 -27.58 -5.91 7.07
C GLU A 65 -28.21 -6.50 8.33
N MET A 66 -27.44 -6.69 9.40
CA MET A 66 -28.00 -7.11 10.69
C MET A 66 -28.95 -6.06 11.25
N GLN A 67 -28.58 -4.77 11.21
CA GLN A 67 -29.41 -3.68 11.75
C GLN A 67 -30.66 -3.43 10.90
N VAL A 68 -30.58 -3.55 9.57
CA VAL A 68 -31.73 -3.39 8.67
C VAL A 68 -32.83 -4.42 8.95
N ASN A 69 -32.45 -5.62 9.41
CA ASN A 69 -33.38 -6.70 9.72
C ASN A 69 -33.83 -6.72 11.20
N ASP A 70 -33.30 -5.83 12.04
CA ASP A 70 -33.69 -5.74 13.45
C ASP A 70 -34.99 -4.92 13.59
N PRO A 71 -36.08 -5.50 14.12
CA PRO A 71 -37.34 -4.78 14.35
C PRO A 71 -37.22 -3.65 15.38
N ALA A 72 -36.13 -3.59 16.16
CA ALA A 72 -35.86 -2.50 17.08
C ALA A 72 -35.24 -1.27 16.40
N THR A 73 -34.80 -1.38 15.14
CA THR A 73 -34.21 -0.27 14.38
C THR A 73 -35.27 0.77 14.06
N SER A 74 -35.02 2.04 14.41
CA SER A 74 -35.94 3.14 14.14
C SER A 74 -36.11 3.37 12.63
N GLU A 75 -37.26 3.89 12.20
CA GLU A 75 -37.50 4.20 10.78
C GLU A 75 -36.45 5.18 10.20
N THR A 76 -36.05 6.19 10.99
CA THR A 76 -35.02 7.15 10.58
C THR A 76 -33.67 6.47 10.39
N THR A 77 -33.25 5.63 11.34
CA THR A 77 -32.01 4.85 11.24
C THR A 77 -32.07 3.88 10.06
N LEU A 78 -33.22 3.25 9.81
CA LEU A 78 -33.43 2.33 8.69
C LEU A 78 -33.22 3.02 7.34
N GLY A 79 -33.67 4.28 7.20
CA GLY A 79 -33.38 5.11 6.04
C GLY A 79 -31.88 5.31 5.82
N CYS A 80 -31.15 5.61 6.89
CA CYS A 80 -29.69 5.78 6.85
C CYS A 80 -28.98 4.51 6.42
N LEU A 81 -29.34 3.38 7.04
CA LEU A 81 -28.73 2.09 6.77
C LEU A 81 -28.90 1.66 5.32
N LYS A 82 -30.07 1.90 4.72
CA LYS A 82 -30.33 1.60 3.30
C LYS A 82 -29.50 2.48 2.37
N ALA A 83 -29.46 3.79 2.61
CA ALA A 83 -28.64 4.70 1.83
C ALA A 83 -27.14 4.33 1.92
N CYS A 84 -26.67 4.00 3.12
CA CYS A 84 -25.31 3.55 3.36
C CYS A 84 -24.99 2.23 2.64
N LYS A 85 -25.94 1.28 2.63
CA LYS A 85 -25.78 0.03 1.87
C LYS A 85 -25.53 0.30 0.40
N ASP A 86 -26.37 1.12 -0.24
CA ASP A 86 -26.27 1.40 -1.67
C ASP A 86 -24.92 2.03 -2.04
N VAL A 87 -24.47 3.03 -1.28
CA VAL A 87 -23.18 3.70 -1.55
C VAL A 87 -21.98 2.83 -1.21
N TYR A 88 -22.06 1.94 -0.20
CA TYR A 88 -20.98 1.00 0.12
C TYR A 88 -20.85 -0.11 -0.93
N GLU A 89 -21.96 -0.58 -1.50
CA GLU A 89 -21.94 -1.49 -2.64
C GLU A 89 -21.34 -0.83 -3.89
N ALA A 90 -21.66 0.44 -4.16
CA ALA A 90 -21.02 1.21 -5.23
C ALA A 90 -19.51 1.37 -4.99
N ALA A 91 -19.09 1.69 -3.76
CA ALA A 91 -17.67 1.76 -3.41
C ALA A 91 -16.94 0.41 -3.60
N LEU A 92 -17.59 -0.72 -3.32
CA LEU A 92 -17.02 -2.05 -3.59
C LEU A 92 -16.78 -2.29 -5.09
N ASP A 93 -17.71 -1.85 -5.94
CA ASP A 93 -17.57 -1.95 -7.39
C ASP A 93 -16.40 -1.07 -7.89
N ASP A 94 -16.29 0.16 -7.38
CA ASP A 94 -15.19 1.07 -7.74
C ASP A 94 -13.82 0.58 -7.25
N MET A 95 -13.74 -0.03 -6.06
CA MET A 95 -12.51 -0.69 -5.58
C MET A 95 -12.08 -1.83 -6.50
N LYS A 96 -13.05 -2.60 -7.02
CA LYS A 96 -12.78 -3.69 -7.96
C LYS A 96 -12.29 -3.14 -9.31
N LYS A 97 -12.97 -2.14 -9.86
CA LYS A 97 -12.54 -1.49 -11.12
C LYS A 97 -11.16 -0.86 -10.99
N THR A 98 -10.86 -0.22 -9.86
CA THR A 98 -9.52 0.31 -9.57
C THR A 98 -8.44 -0.76 -9.73
N ILE A 99 -8.67 -1.99 -9.26
CA ILE A 99 -7.73 -3.11 -9.42
C ILE A 99 -7.57 -3.48 -10.91
N GLU A 100 -8.67 -3.59 -11.64
CA GLU A 100 -8.71 -3.91 -13.08
C GLU A 100 -8.02 -2.82 -13.93
N ASP A 101 -8.23 -1.55 -13.58
CA ASP A 101 -7.65 -0.41 -14.26
C ASP A 101 -6.16 -0.23 -13.95
N VAL A 102 -5.69 -0.60 -12.74
CA VAL A 102 -4.25 -0.71 -12.47
C VAL A 102 -3.61 -1.80 -13.33
N GLU A 103 -4.30 -2.93 -13.57
CA GLU A 103 -3.79 -4.04 -14.38
C GLU A 103 -3.74 -3.73 -15.88
N SER A 104 -4.66 -2.90 -16.35
CA SER A 104 -4.67 -2.38 -17.72
C SER A 104 -3.87 -1.07 -17.89
N GLU A 105 -3.21 -0.60 -16.84
CA GLU A 105 -2.46 0.66 -16.78
C GLU A 105 -3.30 1.90 -17.16
N ASN A 106 -4.61 1.86 -16.93
CA ASN A 106 -5.53 2.95 -17.19
C ASN A 106 -5.59 3.93 -16.01
N TYR A 107 -4.49 4.64 -15.77
CA TYR A 107 -4.33 5.48 -14.58
C TYR A 107 -5.30 6.66 -14.48
N TYR A 108 -5.84 7.11 -15.62
CA TYR A 108 -6.94 8.09 -15.62
C TYR A 108 -8.20 7.52 -14.95
N LYS A 109 -8.56 6.28 -15.27
CA LYS A 109 -9.69 5.59 -14.63
C LYS A 109 -9.42 5.27 -13.17
N VAL A 110 -8.21 4.80 -12.84
CA VAL A 110 -7.79 4.60 -11.44
C VAL A 110 -8.02 5.86 -10.60
N ASN A 111 -7.66 7.05 -11.11
CA ASN A 111 -7.91 8.32 -10.40
C ASN A 111 -9.40 8.58 -10.16
N MET A 112 -10.24 8.37 -11.19
CA MET A 112 -11.69 8.58 -11.08
C MET A 112 -12.32 7.61 -10.10
N ASP A 113 -11.97 6.33 -10.18
CA ASP A 113 -12.54 5.28 -9.34
C ASP A 113 -12.14 5.49 -7.87
N ILE A 114 -10.88 5.83 -7.58
CA ILE A 114 -10.44 6.15 -6.21
C ILE A 114 -11.20 7.35 -5.63
N SER A 115 -11.42 8.39 -6.44
CA SER A 115 -12.18 9.56 -6.02
C SER A 115 -13.66 9.20 -5.76
N SER A 116 -14.24 8.34 -6.59
CA SER A 116 -15.60 7.83 -6.43
C SER A 116 -15.77 7.04 -5.14
N ILE A 117 -14.80 6.18 -4.78
CA ILE A 117 -14.80 5.42 -3.51
C ILE A 117 -14.96 6.37 -2.32
N SER A 118 -14.11 7.41 -2.23
CA SER A 118 -14.16 8.36 -1.11
C SER A 118 -15.50 9.10 -1.03
N THR A 119 -16.05 9.52 -2.17
CA THR A 119 -17.33 10.23 -2.26
C THR A 119 -18.49 9.34 -1.83
N ASN A 120 -18.52 8.09 -2.30
CA ASN A 120 -19.56 7.13 -1.95
C ASN A 120 -19.56 6.84 -0.44
N ILE A 121 -18.39 6.59 0.15
CA ILE A 121 -18.31 6.31 1.60
C ILE A 121 -18.67 7.56 2.43
N ASP A 122 -18.20 8.75 2.06
CA ASP A 122 -18.53 9.99 2.77
C ASP A 122 -20.02 10.34 2.72
N THR A 123 -20.69 10.01 1.61
CA THR A 123 -22.13 10.23 1.46
C THR A 123 -22.93 9.55 2.58
N CYS A 124 -22.54 8.34 3.00
CA CYS A 124 -23.17 7.66 4.14
C CYS A 124 -22.98 8.44 5.45
N SER A 125 -21.75 8.87 5.75
CA SER A 125 -21.46 9.65 6.96
C SER A 125 -22.21 10.98 6.98
N THR A 126 -22.32 11.63 5.83
CA THR A 126 -23.08 12.86 5.66
C THR A 126 -24.58 12.62 5.90
N TYR A 127 -25.13 11.52 5.38
CA TYR A 127 -26.54 11.18 5.59
C TYR A 127 -26.88 10.97 7.07
N TYR A 128 -26.05 10.25 7.82
CA TYR A 128 -26.23 10.10 9.28
C TYR A 128 -26.26 11.46 9.97
N ARG A 129 -25.22 12.28 9.74
CA ARG A 129 -25.06 13.60 10.35
C ARG A 129 -26.27 14.50 10.11
N GLU A 130 -26.89 14.43 8.93
CA GLU A 130 -28.04 15.27 8.55
C GLU A 130 -29.39 14.75 9.06
N THR A 131 -29.52 13.46 9.37
CA THR A 131 -30.82 12.83 9.67
C THR A 131 -30.99 12.38 11.11
N THR A 132 -29.95 11.79 11.70
CA THR A 132 -29.98 11.18 13.04
C THR A 132 -28.94 11.81 13.97
N GLY A 133 -28.02 12.61 13.43
CA GLY A 133 -26.83 13.09 14.12
C GLY A 133 -25.59 12.28 13.73
N GLU A 134 -24.44 12.63 14.27
CA GLU A 134 -23.19 11.96 13.92
C GLU A 134 -23.13 10.54 14.50
N ASP A 135 -23.00 9.53 13.63
CA ASP A 135 -22.61 8.18 14.02
C ASP A 135 -21.09 8.06 13.99
N LEU A 136 -20.49 7.81 15.16
CA LEU A 136 -19.04 7.79 15.32
C LEU A 136 -18.36 6.63 14.60
N GLU A 137 -19.01 5.48 14.45
CA GLU A 137 -18.42 4.31 13.79
C GLU A 137 -18.48 4.46 12.27
N VAL A 138 -19.56 5.03 11.75
CA VAL A 138 -19.66 5.42 10.33
C VAL A 138 -18.64 6.51 10.01
N LYS A 139 -18.50 7.52 10.88
CA LYS A 139 -17.51 8.58 10.69
C LYS A 139 -16.09 8.03 10.67
N LYS A 140 -15.71 7.20 11.65
CA LYS A 140 -14.37 6.56 11.70
C LYS A 140 -14.06 5.77 10.43
N PHE A 141 -15.06 5.06 9.91
CA PHE A 141 -14.90 4.34 8.66
C PHE A 141 -14.70 5.27 7.46
N SER A 142 -15.50 6.34 7.38
CA SER A 142 -15.32 7.37 6.35
C SER A 142 -13.94 8.02 6.40
N ASP A 143 -13.50 8.43 7.59
CA ASP A 143 -12.17 9.01 7.80
C ASP A 143 -11.06 8.06 7.37
N TRP A 144 -11.16 6.77 7.73
CA TRP A 144 -10.21 5.75 7.32
C TRP A 144 -10.19 5.54 5.80
N VAL A 145 -11.36 5.53 5.15
CA VAL A 145 -11.44 5.43 3.68
C VAL A 145 -10.79 6.64 3.03
N MET A 146 -11.08 7.85 3.49
CA MET A 146 -10.46 9.08 2.98
C MET A 146 -8.94 9.03 3.09
N GLU A 147 -8.41 8.56 4.22
CA GLU A 147 -6.97 8.38 4.42
C GLU A 147 -6.40 7.46 3.34
N ILE A 148 -6.92 6.24 3.21
CA ILE A 148 -6.36 5.27 2.25
C ILE A 148 -6.54 5.68 0.79
N THR A 149 -7.62 6.40 0.44
CA THR A 149 -7.85 6.85 -0.94
C THR A 149 -6.88 7.97 -1.29
N ASN A 150 -6.65 8.94 -0.39
CA ASN A 150 -5.63 9.98 -0.59
C ASN A 150 -4.26 9.36 -0.74
N ASP A 151 -3.95 8.41 0.14
CA ASP A 151 -2.74 7.60 0.07
C ASP A 151 -2.60 6.93 -1.30
N CYS A 152 -3.65 6.36 -1.88
CA CYS A 152 -3.59 5.78 -3.22
C CYS A 152 -3.39 6.82 -4.33
N LEU A 153 -4.01 8.00 -4.22
CA LEU A 153 -3.85 9.10 -5.18
C LEU A 153 -2.42 9.64 -5.19
N ASP A 154 -1.77 9.78 -4.03
CA ASP A 154 -0.37 10.24 -3.94
C ASP A 154 0.59 9.26 -4.65
N ARG A 155 0.36 7.95 -4.51
CA ARG A 155 1.15 6.93 -5.24
C ARG A 155 0.83 6.92 -6.72
N LEU A 156 -0.42 7.20 -7.09
CA LEU A 156 -0.82 7.33 -8.48
C LEU A 156 -0.10 8.49 -9.15
N GLU A 157 -0.03 9.65 -8.48
CA GLU A 157 0.71 10.82 -8.95
C GLU A 157 2.17 10.46 -9.24
N THR A 158 2.81 9.71 -8.33
CA THR A 158 4.19 9.22 -8.52
C THR A 158 4.37 8.34 -9.78
N ILE A 159 3.31 7.67 -10.24
CA ILE A 159 3.34 6.88 -11.49
C ILE A 159 3.13 7.77 -12.72
N THR A 160 2.29 8.79 -12.61
CA THR A 160 1.77 9.56 -13.77
C THR A 160 2.48 10.89 -14.02
N SER A 161 3.28 11.38 -13.07
CA SER A 161 4.11 12.59 -13.17
C SER A 161 5.38 12.35 -13.98
#